data_AF-A0AAU7RMW9-F1
#
_entry.id   AF-A0AAU7RMW9-F1
#
_cell.length_a   1.000
_cell.length_b   1.000
_cell.length_c   1.000
_cell.angle_alpha   90.00
_cell.angle_beta   90.00
_cell.angle_gamma   90.00
#
_symmetry.space_group_name_H-M   'P 1'
#
loop_
_entity.id
_entity.type
_entity.pdbx_description
1 polymer ?
#
loop_
_entity_poly.entity_id
_entity_poly.type
_entity_poly.pdbx_seq_one_letter_code
_entity_poly.pdbx_strand_id
1 'polypeptide(L)'
;MERLSPDEGEISVARVNYDTLAGALRVASVGKEPSAFAVAVLTYHAALEVELDVLLVDQLPRPEKILTGRGPLNFAQKAAVINAAWRGDPEGGDVLERVLVAFNELRNAVAHNDKKQVKACYDALVKSYKAIDPDVTAEPPLLYIALGICGFMGDEDATERLMKLFDKVDDATNKLAKVFGSDHS
;
A
#
# COMPACT_ATOMS: atom_id res chain seq x y z
N MET A 1 25.46 -44.95 25.72
CA MET A 1 24.85 -43.89 26.55
C MET A 1 25.77 -42.70 26.39
N GLU A 2 25.43 -41.62 25.68
CA GLU A 2 24.16 -40.87 25.62
C GLU A 2 24.05 -40.18 24.24
N ARG A 3 22.82 -39.88 23.77
CA ARG A 3 22.44 -39.59 22.37
C ARG A 3 22.72 -38.14 21.94
N LEU A 4 22.96 -37.92 20.63
CA LEU A 4 22.15 -37.11 19.68
C LEU A 4 22.88 -36.90 18.33
N SER A 5 22.24 -37.27 17.20
CA SER A 5 22.54 -36.78 15.83
C SER A 5 21.85 -35.42 15.61
N PRO A 6 22.34 -34.54 14.70
CA PRO A 6 21.97 -34.53 13.24
C PRO A 6 23.16 -34.14 12.32
N ASP A 7 23.32 -34.62 11.08
CA ASP A 7 22.71 -34.24 9.78
C ASP A 7 22.62 -32.74 9.42
N GLU A 8 22.84 -32.47 8.12
CA GLU A 8 22.57 -31.23 7.34
C GLU A 8 23.62 -30.08 7.48
N GLY A 9 24.23 -29.49 6.44
CA GLY A 9 23.87 -29.36 5.03
C GLY A 9 23.46 -27.92 4.73
N GLU A 10 24.40 -27.02 4.38
CA GLU A 10 24.14 -25.91 3.44
C GLU A 10 25.41 -25.12 3.06
N ILE A 11 25.65 -25.01 1.75
CA ILE A 11 26.64 -24.14 1.11
C ILE A 11 25.92 -22.82 0.78
N SER A 12 26.63 -21.70 0.93
CA SER A 12 26.21 -20.33 0.60
C SER A 12 25.25 -20.22 -0.60
N VAL A 13 24.17 -19.48 -0.38
CA VAL A 13 23.39 -18.83 -1.42
C VAL A 13 23.03 -17.45 -0.91
N ALA A 14 23.27 -16.37 -1.66
CA ALA A 14 22.38 -15.22 -1.56
C ALA A 14 21.02 -15.63 -2.15
N ARG A 15 20.32 -16.52 -1.41
CA ARG A 15 18.92 -16.93 -1.40
C ARG A 15 18.47 -16.83 0.05
N VAL A 16 18.84 -15.73 0.69
CA VAL A 16 18.46 -15.44 2.06
C VAL A 16 17.14 -14.69 1.99
N ASN A 17 16.19 -15.06 2.83
CA ASN A 17 14.97 -14.31 3.08
C ASN A 17 15.34 -13.03 3.85
N TYR A 18 16.07 -12.14 3.19
CA TYR A 18 16.52 -10.88 3.77
C TYR A 18 15.32 -9.95 3.82
N ASP A 19 14.86 -9.69 5.04
CA ASP A 19 13.83 -8.70 5.27
C ASP A 19 14.43 -7.30 5.04
N THR A 20 14.21 -6.82 3.82
CA THR A 20 14.68 -5.54 3.32
C THR A 20 14.14 -4.37 4.14
N LEU A 21 12.96 -4.51 4.75
CA LEU A 21 12.37 -3.52 5.65
C LEU A 21 13.10 -3.49 7.01
N ALA A 22 13.42 -4.66 7.58
CA ALA A 22 14.29 -4.76 8.76
C ALA A 22 15.73 -4.26 8.47
N GLY A 23 16.19 -4.39 7.23
CA GLY A 23 17.42 -3.78 6.74
C GLY A 23 17.37 -2.25 6.66
N ALA A 24 16.29 -1.70 6.13
CA ALA A 24 16.05 -0.26 6.04
C ALA A 24 15.89 0.37 7.44
N LEU A 25 15.28 -0.33 8.39
CA LEU A 25 15.15 0.11 9.79
C LEU A 25 16.49 0.12 10.54
N ARG A 26 17.39 -0.83 10.27
CA ARG A 26 18.75 -0.84 10.84
C ARG A 26 19.64 0.31 10.33
N VAL A 27 19.42 0.76 9.09
CA VAL A 27 20.10 1.95 8.54
C VAL A 27 19.49 3.24 9.10
N ALA A 28 18.17 3.28 9.29
CA ALA A 28 17.47 4.41 9.91
C ALA A 28 17.90 4.66 11.37
N SER A 29 18.27 3.62 12.13
CA SER A 29 18.80 3.74 13.50
C SER A 29 20.17 4.40 13.63
N VAL A 30 20.83 4.79 12.52
CA VAL A 30 22.12 5.49 12.53
C VAL A 30 21.97 7.02 12.43
N GLY A 31 20.76 7.57 12.23
CA GLY A 31 20.56 9.02 12.36
C GLY A 31 19.16 9.54 12.08
N LYS A 32 18.32 9.55 13.15
CA LYS A 32 16.93 10.04 13.28
C LYS A 32 15.86 9.02 12.92
N GLU A 33 14.85 8.93 13.79
CA GLU A 33 13.70 8.04 13.64
C GLU A 33 13.06 8.17 12.25
N PRO A 34 12.63 7.04 11.64
CA PRO A 34 11.90 7.06 10.39
C PRO A 34 10.68 7.99 10.51
N SER A 35 10.48 8.87 9.52
CA SER A 35 9.26 9.65 9.45
C SER A 35 8.06 8.70 9.41
N ALA A 36 7.11 8.84 10.34
CA ALA A 36 5.88 8.04 10.36
C ALA A 36 5.14 8.08 9.01
N PHE A 37 5.21 9.22 8.31
CA PHE A 37 4.68 9.37 6.96
C PHE A 37 5.44 8.51 5.93
N ALA A 38 6.78 8.48 5.99
CA ALA A 38 7.57 7.64 5.09
C ALA A 38 7.26 6.15 5.27
N VAL A 39 7.11 5.71 6.52
CA VAL A 39 6.68 4.34 6.84
C VAL A 39 5.28 4.07 6.27
N ALA A 40 4.33 4.98 6.47
CA ALA A 40 2.98 4.84 5.92
C ALA A 40 2.96 4.72 4.38
N VAL A 41 3.74 5.57 3.68
CA VAL A 41 3.86 5.51 2.22
C VAL A 41 4.38 4.16 1.75
N LEU A 42 5.44 3.64 2.35
CA LEU A 42 6.01 2.34 1.98
C LEU A 42 5.04 1.20 2.28
N THR A 43 4.39 1.22 3.43
CA THR A 43 3.44 0.18 3.84
C THR A 43 2.22 0.13 2.94
N TYR A 44 1.58 1.27 2.67
CA TYR A 44 0.38 1.30 1.84
C TYR A 44 0.70 1.08 0.36
N HIS A 45 1.88 1.50 -0.12
CA HIS A 45 2.34 1.14 -1.47
C HIS A 45 2.50 -0.38 -1.62
N ALA A 46 3.14 -1.05 -0.64
CA ALA A 46 3.29 -2.50 -0.66
C ALA A 46 1.94 -3.23 -0.54
N ALA A 47 1.01 -2.73 0.29
CA ALA A 47 -0.33 -3.28 0.39
C ALA A 47 -1.10 -3.15 -0.93
N LEU A 48 -1.07 -1.98 -1.56
CA LEU A 48 -1.66 -1.78 -2.89
C LEU A 48 -1.03 -2.73 -3.92
N GLU A 49 0.28 -2.93 -3.89
CA GLU A 49 0.96 -3.86 -4.81
C GLU A 49 0.42 -5.30 -4.72
N VAL A 50 0.07 -5.75 -3.52
CA VAL A 50 -0.57 -7.06 -3.29
C VAL A 50 -2.00 -7.06 -3.83
N GLU A 51 -2.78 -5.99 -3.61
CA GLU A 51 -4.14 -5.89 -4.16
C GLU A 51 -4.15 -5.82 -5.69
N LEU A 52 -3.15 -5.21 -6.33
CA LEU A 52 -2.98 -5.27 -7.78
C LEU A 52 -2.74 -6.72 -8.25
N ASP A 53 -2.02 -7.54 -7.49
CA ASP A 53 -1.85 -8.96 -7.81
C ASP A 53 -3.17 -9.72 -7.71
N VAL A 54 -3.98 -9.43 -6.68
CA VAL A 54 -5.32 -10.00 -6.53
C VAL A 54 -6.19 -9.65 -7.73
N LEU A 55 -6.22 -8.38 -8.13
CA LEU A 55 -7.00 -7.93 -9.28
C LEU A 55 -6.52 -8.59 -10.59
N LEU A 56 -5.21 -8.69 -10.80
CA LEU A 56 -4.63 -9.34 -11.98
C LEU A 56 -4.97 -10.83 -12.05
N VAL A 57 -5.05 -11.51 -10.90
CA VAL A 57 -5.47 -12.92 -10.83
C VAL A 57 -6.90 -13.10 -11.31
N ASP A 58 -7.80 -12.16 -11.00
CA ASP A 58 -9.20 -12.20 -11.44
C ASP A 58 -9.39 -11.77 -12.91
N GLN A 59 -8.61 -10.79 -13.36
CA GLN A 59 -8.79 -10.20 -14.68
C GLN A 59 -8.18 -11.00 -15.82
N LEU A 60 -7.10 -11.74 -15.57
CA LEU A 60 -6.33 -12.40 -16.62
C LEU A 60 -6.56 -13.91 -16.66
N PRO A 61 -6.58 -14.52 -17.86
CA PRO A 61 -6.76 -15.97 -17.99
C PRO A 61 -5.53 -16.78 -17.54
N ARG A 62 -4.35 -16.15 -17.43
CA ARG A 62 -3.06 -16.80 -17.10
C ARG A 62 -2.15 -15.91 -16.24
N PRO A 63 -2.61 -15.47 -15.06
CA PRO A 63 -1.91 -14.49 -14.24
C PRO A 63 -0.53 -15.00 -13.77
N GLU A 64 -0.36 -16.32 -13.63
CA GLU A 64 0.89 -16.93 -13.19
C GLU A 64 2.07 -16.60 -14.13
N LYS A 65 1.80 -16.35 -15.42
CA LYS A 65 2.83 -16.02 -16.42
C LYS A 65 3.48 -14.66 -16.22
N ILE A 66 2.79 -13.73 -15.56
CA ILE A 66 3.28 -12.37 -15.32
C ILE A 66 3.62 -12.12 -13.85
N LEU A 67 2.95 -12.82 -12.92
CA LEU A 67 3.17 -12.66 -11.49
C LEU A 67 4.31 -13.53 -10.95
N THR A 68 4.54 -14.71 -11.54
CA THR A 68 5.53 -15.69 -11.05
C THR A 68 6.58 -16.10 -12.10
N GLY A 69 6.55 -15.47 -13.29
CA GLY A 69 7.36 -15.81 -14.45
C GLY A 69 8.84 -15.41 -14.36
N ARG A 70 9.45 -14.99 -15.48
CA ARG A 70 10.90 -14.62 -15.59
C ARG A 70 11.31 -13.34 -14.81
N GLY A 71 10.47 -12.91 -13.88
CA GLY A 71 10.55 -11.68 -13.13
C GLY A 71 9.12 -11.19 -12.89
N PRO A 72 8.67 -11.02 -11.63
CA PRO A 72 7.37 -10.42 -11.37
C PRO A 72 7.33 -9.01 -11.94
N LEU A 73 6.18 -8.61 -12.48
CA LEU A 73 5.94 -7.22 -12.88
C LEU A 73 6.17 -6.29 -11.68
N ASN A 74 6.77 -5.13 -11.92
CA ASN A 74 6.81 -4.09 -10.90
C ASN A 74 5.46 -3.35 -10.82
N PHE A 75 5.25 -2.60 -9.73
CA PHE A 75 4.03 -1.82 -9.50
C PHE A 75 3.49 -1.05 -10.72
N ALA A 76 4.34 -0.28 -11.40
CA ALA A 76 3.92 0.52 -12.55
C ALA A 76 3.52 -0.35 -13.75
N GLN A 77 4.23 -1.46 -13.99
CA GLN A 77 3.86 -2.43 -15.01
C GLN A 77 2.55 -3.13 -14.69
N LYS A 78 2.29 -3.44 -13.41
CA LYS A 78 1.00 -4.01 -12.97
C LYS A 78 -0.14 -3.03 -13.27
N ALA A 79 0.02 -1.75 -12.91
CA ALA A 79 -0.97 -0.71 -13.20
C ALA A 79 -1.27 -0.59 -14.71
N ALA A 80 -0.24 -0.61 -15.55
CA ALA A 80 -0.41 -0.56 -17.01
C ALA A 80 -1.15 -1.78 -17.57
N VAL A 81 -0.87 -2.98 -17.05
CA VAL A 81 -1.58 -4.21 -17.45
C VAL A 81 -3.03 -4.18 -16.99
N ILE A 82 -3.30 -3.70 -15.77
CA ILE A 82 -4.67 -3.52 -15.26
C ILE A 82 -5.45 -2.55 -16.15
N ASN A 83 -4.86 -1.41 -16.55
CA ASN A 83 -5.52 -0.49 -17.47
C ASN A 83 -5.82 -1.17 -18.82
N ALA A 84 -4.82 -1.85 -19.40
CA ALA A 84 -5.01 -2.55 -20.67
C ALA A 84 -6.04 -3.69 -20.62
N ALA A 85 -6.24 -4.30 -19.45
CA ALA A 85 -7.20 -5.38 -19.22
C ALA A 85 -8.50 -4.91 -18.55
N TRP A 86 -8.68 -3.59 -18.38
CA TRP A 86 -9.80 -3.03 -17.64
C TRP A 86 -11.13 -3.41 -18.29
N ARG A 87 -12.01 -4.02 -17.50
CA ARG A 87 -13.32 -4.51 -17.97
C ARG A 87 -14.45 -3.50 -17.79
N GLY A 88 -14.24 -2.48 -16.95
CA GLY A 88 -15.20 -1.41 -16.71
C GLY A 88 -15.17 -0.35 -17.80
N ASP A 89 -15.62 0.87 -17.46
CA ASP A 89 -15.50 2.01 -18.37
C ASP A 89 -14.01 2.32 -18.68
N PRO A 90 -13.61 2.49 -19.95
CA PRO A 90 -12.21 2.73 -20.32
C PRO A 90 -11.58 3.94 -19.62
N GLU A 91 -12.32 5.03 -19.40
CA GLU A 91 -11.80 6.20 -18.69
C GLU A 91 -11.50 5.87 -17.23
N GLY A 92 -12.25 4.93 -16.64
CA GLY A 92 -11.98 4.41 -15.30
C GLY A 92 -10.62 3.71 -15.18
N GLY A 93 -10.23 2.94 -16.21
CA GLY A 93 -8.90 2.32 -16.28
C GLY A 93 -7.78 3.37 -16.31
N ASP A 94 -7.94 4.42 -17.11
CA ASP A 94 -7.00 5.54 -17.20
C ASP A 94 -6.92 6.34 -15.90
N VAL A 95 -8.04 6.51 -15.20
CA VAL A 95 -8.10 7.16 -13.88
C VAL A 95 -7.33 6.34 -12.86
N LEU A 96 -7.59 5.03 -12.78
CA LEU A 96 -6.92 4.13 -11.84
C LEU A 96 -5.41 4.11 -12.07
N GLU A 97 -4.96 3.94 -13.32
CA GLU A 97 -3.53 3.95 -13.66
C GLU A 97 -2.87 5.25 -13.22
N ARG A 98 -3.48 6.40 -13.50
CA ARG A 98 -2.93 7.71 -13.15
C ARG A 98 -2.75 7.88 -11.65
N VAL A 99 -3.71 7.40 -10.85
CA VAL A 99 -3.64 7.44 -9.38
C VAL A 99 -2.53 6.51 -8.87
N LEU A 100 -2.46 5.28 -9.39
CA LEU A 100 -1.43 4.31 -9.03
C LEU A 100 -0.01 4.81 -9.36
N VAL A 101 0.17 5.39 -10.55
CA VAL A 101 1.45 6.01 -10.96
C VAL A 101 1.81 7.14 -10.01
N ALA A 102 0.87 8.04 -9.68
CA ALA A 102 1.13 9.11 -8.72
C ALA A 102 1.53 8.59 -7.32
N PHE A 103 0.94 7.48 -6.87
CA PHE A 103 1.31 6.84 -5.61
C PHE A 103 2.74 6.26 -5.68
N ASN A 104 3.09 5.61 -6.78
CA ASN A 104 4.44 5.09 -7.02
C ASN A 104 5.49 6.22 -7.04
N GLU A 105 5.18 7.36 -7.65
CA GLU A 105 6.04 8.55 -7.64
C GLU A 105 6.24 9.10 -6.21
N LEU A 106 5.17 9.16 -5.39
CA LEU A 106 5.29 9.53 -3.98
C LEU A 106 6.21 8.56 -3.22
N ARG A 107 6.06 7.25 -3.44
CA ARG A 107 6.92 6.23 -2.84
C ARG A 107 8.38 6.41 -3.27
N ASN A 108 8.63 6.69 -4.54
CA ASN A 108 9.99 6.94 -5.04
C ASN A 108 10.60 8.19 -4.42
N ALA A 109 9.83 9.29 -4.31
CA ALA A 109 10.28 10.52 -3.65
C ALA A 109 10.65 10.29 -2.17
N VAL A 110 9.85 9.49 -1.45
CA VAL A 110 10.13 9.08 -0.07
C VAL A 110 11.42 8.25 0.01
N ALA A 111 11.60 7.27 -0.88
CA ALA A 111 12.78 6.42 -0.90
C ALA A 111 14.07 7.22 -1.17
N HIS A 112 14.00 8.30 -1.95
CA HIS A 112 15.13 9.19 -2.24
C HIS A 112 15.33 10.31 -1.20
N ASN A 113 14.46 10.41 -0.18
CA ASN A 113 14.51 11.41 0.90
C ASN A 113 14.55 12.89 0.43
N ASP A 114 13.98 13.18 -0.75
CA ASP A 114 13.82 14.57 -1.23
C ASP A 114 12.54 15.17 -0.68
N LYS A 115 12.65 15.90 0.43
CA LYS A 115 11.50 16.51 1.12
C LYS A 115 10.68 17.48 0.25
N LYS A 116 11.30 18.18 -0.69
CA LYS A 116 10.56 19.10 -1.59
C LYS A 116 9.77 18.29 -2.61
N GLN A 117 10.36 17.22 -3.11
CA GLN A 117 9.72 16.31 -4.05
C GLN A 117 8.58 15.52 -3.38
N VAL A 118 8.74 15.08 -2.12
CA VAL A 118 7.70 14.34 -1.38
C VAL A 118 6.39 15.13 -1.31
N LYS A 119 6.43 16.43 -0.96
CA LYS A 119 5.22 17.25 -0.92
C LYS A 119 4.58 17.40 -2.30
N ALA A 120 5.37 17.71 -3.32
CA ALA A 120 4.86 17.85 -4.68
C ALA A 120 4.23 16.56 -5.23
N CYS A 121 4.85 15.40 -4.94
CA CYS A 121 4.30 14.09 -5.31
C CYS A 121 3.02 13.76 -4.53
N TYR A 122 2.94 14.14 -3.26
CA TYR A 122 1.72 13.98 -2.47
C TYR A 122 0.57 14.85 -3.00
N ASP A 123 0.83 16.12 -3.30
CA ASP A 123 -0.16 17.02 -3.90
C ASP A 123 -0.62 16.50 -5.28
N ALA A 124 0.29 15.92 -6.06
CA ALA A 124 -0.03 15.27 -7.34
C ALA A 124 -0.89 14.01 -7.14
N LEU A 125 -0.60 13.19 -6.12
CA LEU A 125 -1.42 12.03 -5.76
C LEU A 125 -2.84 12.46 -5.38
N VAL A 126 -3.00 13.45 -4.49
CA VAL A 126 -4.32 13.98 -4.10
C VAL A 126 -5.06 14.52 -5.33
N LYS A 127 -4.38 15.26 -6.21
CA LYS A 127 -4.97 15.78 -7.44
C LYS A 127 -5.46 14.67 -8.37
N SER A 128 -4.68 13.60 -8.54
CA SER A 128 -5.11 12.44 -9.34
C SER A 128 -6.27 11.71 -8.67
N TYR A 129 -6.22 11.53 -7.36
CA TYR A 129 -7.25 10.82 -6.59
C TYR A 129 -8.61 11.53 -6.60
N LYS A 130 -8.65 12.85 -6.82
CA LYS A 130 -9.90 13.59 -7.06
C LYS A 130 -10.73 13.12 -8.25
N ALA A 131 -10.15 12.37 -9.18
CA ALA A 131 -10.89 11.74 -10.26
C ALA A 131 -11.68 10.50 -9.78
N ILE A 132 -11.27 9.87 -8.67
CA ILE A 132 -11.98 8.79 -7.99
C ILE A 132 -13.00 9.37 -6.99
N ASP A 133 -12.57 10.35 -6.18
CA ASP A 133 -13.39 10.99 -5.16
C ASP A 133 -13.29 12.53 -5.29
N PRO A 134 -14.24 13.18 -6.00
CA PRO A 134 -14.24 14.62 -6.20
C PRO A 134 -14.34 15.44 -4.91
N ASP A 135 -14.93 14.86 -3.85
CA ASP A 135 -15.24 15.53 -2.59
C ASP A 135 -14.12 15.38 -1.54
N VAL A 136 -13.06 14.65 -1.87
CA VAL A 136 -11.89 14.47 -1.00
C VAL A 136 -11.30 15.82 -0.56
N THR A 137 -10.91 15.89 0.71
CA THR A 137 -10.29 17.08 1.29
C THR A 137 -8.94 17.38 0.63
N ALA A 138 -8.38 18.57 0.90
CA ALA A 138 -7.08 18.96 0.34
C ALA A 138 -5.90 18.15 0.91
N GLU A 139 -6.03 17.62 2.13
CA GLU A 139 -5.00 16.85 2.82
C GLU A 139 -5.61 15.57 3.44
N PRO A 140 -6.09 14.62 2.62
CA PRO A 140 -6.74 13.41 3.11
C PRO A 140 -5.71 12.45 3.73
N PRO A 141 -6.02 11.67 4.78
CA PRO A 141 -5.08 10.66 5.28
C PRO A 141 -4.63 9.70 4.16
N LEU A 142 -3.36 9.30 4.12
CA LEU A 142 -2.87 8.42 3.05
C LEU A 142 -3.59 7.05 3.01
N LEU A 143 -4.02 6.57 4.18
CA LEU A 143 -4.86 5.37 4.31
C LEU A 143 -6.19 5.54 3.56
N TYR A 144 -6.81 6.73 3.62
CA TYR A 144 -8.06 7.03 2.92
C TYR A 144 -7.87 6.87 1.40
N ILE A 145 -6.79 7.43 0.85
CA ILE A 145 -6.46 7.29 -0.58
C ILE A 145 -6.27 5.82 -0.95
N ALA A 146 -5.47 5.06 -0.17
CA ALA A 146 -5.21 3.65 -0.45
C ALA A 146 -6.48 2.81 -0.45
N LEU A 147 -7.37 3.01 0.54
CA LEU A 147 -8.64 2.31 0.62
C LEU A 147 -9.61 2.71 -0.49
N GLY A 148 -9.64 3.99 -0.87
CA GLY A 148 -10.47 4.46 -1.97
C GLY A 148 -10.04 3.89 -3.33
N ILE A 149 -8.73 3.71 -3.54
CA ILE A 149 -8.21 2.99 -4.71
C ILE A 149 -8.74 1.54 -4.72
N CYS A 150 -8.68 0.83 -3.59
CA CYS A 150 -9.26 -0.52 -3.47
C CYS A 150 -10.77 -0.54 -3.73
N GLY A 151 -11.51 0.44 -3.19
CA GLY A 151 -12.94 0.58 -3.44
C GLY A 151 -13.28 0.79 -4.91
N PHE A 152 -12.54 1.66 -5.57
CA PHE A 152 -12.68 1.92 -7.00
C PHE A 152 -12.41 0.66 -7.85
N MET A 153 -11.42 -0.15 -7.49
CA MET A 153 -11.15 -1.43 -8.17
C MET A 153 -12.30 -2.43 -8.03
N GLY A 154 -13.05 -2.39 -6.92
CA GLY A 154 -14.16 -3.29 -6.63
C GLY A 154 -15.52 -2.86 -7.16
N ASP A 155 -15.63 -1.66 -7.76
CA ASP A 155 -16.91 -1.02 -8.12
C ASP A 155 -17.92 -1.00 -6.95
N GLU A 156 -17.38 -0.85 -5.74
CA GLU A 156 -18.18 -0.69 -4.53
C GLU A 156 -18.06 0.77 -4.09
N ASP A 157 -19.12 1.31 -3.47
CA ASP A 157 -19.00 2.43 -2.51
C ASP A 157 -18.24 1.96 -1.24
N ALA A 158 -17.09 1.29 -1.44
CA ALA A 158 -16.27 0.73 -0.38
C ALA A 158 -15.75 1.84 0.51
N THR A 159 -15.47 3.03 -0.04
CA THR A 159 -15.06 4.21 0.71
C THR A 159 -16.13 4.65 1.70
N GLU A 160 -17.41 4.69 1.29
CA GLU A 160 -18.50 5.06 2.21
C GLU A 160 -18.75 3.96 3.26
N ARG A 161 -18.66 2.67 2.88
CA ARG A 161 -18.80 1.54 3.80
C ARG A 161 -17.64 1.42 4.78
N LEU A 162 -16.39 1.63 4.35
CA LEU A 162 -15.20 1.61 5.18
C LEU A 162 -15.12 2.83 6.08
N MET A 163 -15.47 4.03 5.59
CA MET A 163 -15.54 5.22 6.44
C MET A 163 -16.61 5.05 7.52
N LYS A 164 -17.80 4.52 7.17
CA LYS A 164 -18.80 4.10 8.17
C LYS A 164 -18.27 3.04 9.15
N LEU A 165 -17.29 2.23 8.75
CA LEU A 165 -16.67 1.22 9.61
C LEU A 165 -15.62 1.85 10.54
N PHE A 166 -14.80 2.78 10.04
CA PHE A 166 -13.84 3.55 10.84
C PHE A 166 -14.54 4.48 11.82
N ASP A 167 -15.58 5.20 11.40
CA ASP A 167 -16.41 6.02 12.29
C ASP A 167 -17.00 5.17 13.43
N LYS A 168 -17.42 3.94 13.14
CA LYS A 168 -17.89 2.99 14.15
C LYS A 168 -16.79 2.52 15.09
N VAL A 169 -15.58 2.32 14.58
CA VAL A 169 -14.41 1.94 15.41
C VAL A 169 -14.02 3.11 16.31
N ASP A 170 -13.96 4.33 15.79
CA ASP A 170 -13.68 5.56 16.54
C ASP A 170 -14.75 5.86 17.59
N ASP A 171 -16.03 5.64 17.26
CA ASP A 171 -17.12 5.72 18.24
C ASP A 171 -16.98 4.68 19.35
N ALA A 172 -16.52 3.46 19.01
CA ALA A 172 -16.33 2.39 19.98
C ALA A 172 -15.14 2.68 20.92
N THR A 173 -14.00 3.15 20.40
CA THR A 173 -12.85 3.58 21.22
C THR A 173 -13.20 4.79 22.09
N ASN A 174 -13.95 5.77 21.57
CA ASN A 174 -14.39 6.92 22.35
C ASN A 174 -15.39 6.55 23.45
N LYS A 175 -16.30 5.59 23.20
CA LYS A 175 -17.21 5.05 24.21
C LYS A 175 -16.45 4.26 25.28
N LEU A 176 -15.48 3.43 24.89
CA LEU A 176 -14.62 2.71 25.83
C LEU A 176 -13.83 3.68 26.71
N ALA A 177 -13.21 4.71 26.13
CA ALA A 177 -12.48 5.73 26.89
C ALA A 177 -13.37 6.48 27.88
N LYS A 178 -14.64 6.75 27.54
CA LYS A 178 -15.61 7.37 28.47
C LYS A 178 -16.04 6.44 29.60
N VAL A 179 -16.16 5.13 29.34
CA VAL A 179 -16.55 4.13 30.34
C VAL A 179 -15.40 3.83 31.31
N PHE A 180 -14.16 3.87 30.84
CA PHE A 180 -12.96 3.59 31.67
C PHE A 180 -12.27 4.84 32.21
N GLY A 181 -12.63 6.04 31.73
CA GLY A 181 -12.07 7.32 32.17
C GLY A 181 -12.89 8.06 33.24
N SER A 182 -14.00 7.48 33.72
CA SER A 182 -14.89 8.12 34.71
C SER A 182 -14.61 7.77 36.17
N ASP A 183 -13.51 7.09 36.48
CA ASP A 183 -13.09 6.82 37.86
C ASP A 183 -11.78 7.54 38.19
N HIS A 184 -11.81 8.87 38.29
CA HIS A 184 -10.92 9.65 39.15
C HIS A 184 -11.62 10.99 39.48
N SER A 185 -12.48 10.94 40.51
CA SER A 185 -12.83 12.07 41.36
C SER A 185 -12.36 11.78 42.77
#